data_AF-E1P6A3-F1
#
_entry.id   AF-E1P6A3-F1
#
_cell.length_a   1.000
_cell.length_b   1.000
_cell.length_c   1.000
_cell.angle_alpha   90.00
_cell.angle_beta   90.00
_cell.angle_gamma   90.00
#
_symmetry.space_group_name_H-M   'P 1'
#
loop_
_entity.id
_entity.type
_entity.pdbx_description
1 polymer ?
#
loop_
_entity_poly.entity_id
_entity_poly.type
_entity_poly.pdbx_seq_one_letter_code
_entity_poly.pdbx_strand_id
1 'polypeptide(L)'
;MTESDLFDEFERLWRCYRVCCEVAVTLKTPNAEDDEFIRMAIVGFSYHDRTENWNHDHYKIAKNYLDECAGLGDSAQEKKFNLLVIGALLGLYSSGKIDEKIYRIGYILLPGFVMAKGGAVNEL
;
A
#
# COMPACT_ATOMS: atom_id res chain seq x y z
N MET A 1 -3.14 -9.54 -15.03
CA MET A 1 -4.05 -8.77 -14.16
C MET A 1 -4.71 -7.68 -15.00
N THR A 2 -5.99 -7.43 -14.80
CA THR A 2 -6.80 -6.39 -15.43
C THR A 2 -7.12 -5.27 -14.43
N GLU A 3 -7.81 -4.22 -14.88
CA GLU A 3 -8.27 -3.14 -13.99
C GLU A 3 -9.28 -3.63 -12.93
N SER A 4 -10.16 -4.56 -13.30
CA SER A 4 -11.11 -5.19 -12.36
C SER A 4 -10.36 -5.93 -11.26
N ASP A 5 -9.29 -6.65 -11.62
CA ASP A 5 -8.49 -7.40 -10.65
C ASP A 5 -7.78 -6.47 -9.65
N LEU A 6 -7.41 -5.23 -10.05
CA LEU A 6 -6.82 -4.23 -9.15
C LEU A 6 -7.84 -3.73 -8.13
N PHE A 7 -9.08 -3.46 -8.55
CA PHE A 7 -10.15 -3.08 -7.64
C PHE A 7 -10.47 -4.20 -6.64
N ASP A 8 -10.52 -5.45 -7.10
CA ASP A 8 -10.71 -6.61 -6.23
C ASP A 8 -9.58 -6.76 -5.21
N GLU A 9 -8.34 -6.48 -5.63
CA GLU A 9 -7.19 -6.47 -4.73
C GLU A 9 -7.29 -5.34 -3.69
N PHE A 10 -7.75 -4.15 -4.07
CA PHE A 10 -7.95 -3.03 -3.13
C PHE A 10 -9.07 -3.35 -2.13
N GLU A 11 -10.18 -3.96 -2.57
CA GLU A 11 -11.26 -4.45 -1.70
C GLU A 11 -10.77 -5.52 -0.73
N ARG A 12 -9.94 -6.46 -1.20
CA ARG A 12 -9.35 -7.50 -0.36
C ARG A 12 -8.47 -6.87 0.73
N LEU A 13 -7.60 -5.93 0.37
CA LEU A 13 -6.75 -5.20 1.31
C LEU A 13 -7.60 -4.38 2.30
N TRP A 14 -8.69 -3.76 1.83
CA TRP A 14 -9.62 -3.00 2.67
C TRP A 14 -10.23 -3.89 3.77
N ARG A 15 -10.72 -5.07 3.40
CA ARG A 15 -11.29 -6.04 4.36
C ARG A 15 -10.28 -6.56 5.37
N CYS A 16 -9.00 -6.65 4.99
CA CYS A 16 -7.92 -7.10 5.87
C CYS A 16 -7.21 -5.96 6.61
N TYR A 17 -7.62 -4.71 6.42
CA TYR A 17 -6.87 -3.54 6.87
C TYR A 17 -6.48 -3.59 8.35
N ARG A 18 -7.41 -3.93 9.25
CA ARG A 18 -7.15 -4.02 10.69
C ARG A 18 -6.04 -5.02 11.03
N VAL A 19 -6.10 -6.21 10.41
CA VAL A 19 -5.08 -7.25 10.59
C VAL A 19 -3.73 -6.77 10.05
N CYS A 20 -3.73 -6.07 8.91
CA CYS A 20 -2.50 -5.50 8.36
C CYS A 20 -1.87 -4.47 9.31
N CYS A 21 -2.67 -3.64 10.00
CA CYS A 21 -2.16 -2.71 11.01
C CYS A 21 -1.51 -3.45 12.20
N GLU A 22 -2.16 -4.49 12.71
CA GLU A 22 -1.61 -5.32 13.81
C GLU A 22 -0.26 -5.96 13.41
N VAL A 23 -0.16 -6.45 12.17
CA VAL A 23 1.10 -6.99 11.63
C VAL A 23 2.15 -5.89 11.50
N ALA A 24 1.81 -4.72 10.96
CA ALA A 24 2.76 -3.62 10.77
C ALA A 24 3.36 -3.13 12.10
N VAL A 25 2.58 -3.11 13.19
CA VAL A 25 3.08 -2.74 14.53
C VAL A 25 4.15 -3.70 15.04
N THR A 26 4.01 -5.00 14.74
CA THR A 26 4.91 -6.05 15.24
C THR A 26 6.03 -6.41 14.27
N LEU A 27 5.96 -5.91 13.03
CA LEU A 27 6.93 -6.18 11.98
C LEU A 27 8.29 -5.58 12.35
N LYS A 28 9.31 -6.45 12.39
CA LYS A 28 10.72 -6.06 12.45
C LYS A 28 11.24 -5.94 11.04
N THR A 29 11.68 -4.75 10.67
CA THR A 29 12.28 -4.48 9.37
C THR A 29 13.81 -4.37 9.52
N PRO A 30 14.57 -4.56 8.42
CA PRO A 30 16.02 -4.42 8.47
C PRO A 30 16.47 -2.97 8.74
N ASN A 31 15.63 -1.96 8.48
CA ASN A 31 15.97 -0.56 8.72
C ASN A 31 15.22 -0.03 9.95
N ALA A 32 15.97 0.41 10.96
CA ALA A 32 15.40 0.97 12.18
C ALA A 32 14.60 2.27 11.97
N GLU A 33 14.80 2.93 10.83
CA GLU A 33 14.13 4.17 10.43
C GLU A 33 12.75 3.93 9.81
N ASP A 34 12.38 2.68 9.49
CA ASP A 34 11.08 2.36 8.91
C ASP A 34 9.98 2.66 9.93
N ASP A 35 9.26 3.75 9.68
CA ASP A 35 8.11 4.13 10.48
C ASP A 35 6.91 3.18 10.26
N GLU A 36 5.81 3.45 10.93
CA GLU A 36 4.61 2.62 10.80
C GLU A 36 4.04 2.63 9.37
N PHE A 37 4.16 3.73 8.63
CA PHE A 37 3.64 3.85 7.26
C PHE A 37 4.47 3.01 6.28
N ILE A 38 5.79 3.04 6.41
CA ILE A 38 6.67 2.20 5.59
C ILE A 38 6.44 0.72 5.92
N ARG A 39 6.21 0.37 7.20
CA ARG A 39 5.84 -0.99 7.58
C ARG A 39 4.52 -1.44 6.98
N MET A 40 3.53 -0.57 6.85
CA MET A 40 2.29 -0.88 6.11
C MET A 40 2.58 -1.21 4.64
N ALA A 41 3.49 -0.47 3.99
CA ALA A 41 3.89 -0.77 2.61
C ALA A 41 4.63 -2.12 2.50
N ILE A 42 5.48 -2.45 3.46
CA ILE A 42 6.16 -3.75 3.48
C ILE A 42 5.15 -4.89 3.69
N VAL A 43 4.15 -4.72 4.56
CA VAL A 43 3.04 -5.67 4.72
C VAL A 43 2.30 -5.85 3.39
N GLY A 44 1.98 -4.75 2.70
CA GLY A 44 1.34 -4.79 1.38
C GLY A 44 2.16 -5.58 0.36
N PHE A 45 3.45 -5.26 0.27
CA PHE A 45 4.40 -5.91 -0.62
C PHE A 45 4.46 -7.42 -0.39
N SER A 46 4.44 -7.83 0.89
CA SER A 46 4.53 -9.23 1.31
C SER A 46 3.41 -10.14 0.77
N TYR A 47 2.28 -9.58 0.36
CA TYR A 47 1.20 -10.37 -0.26
C TYR A 47 1.57 -10.93 -1.63
N HIS A 48 2.50 -10.28 -2.34
CA HIS A 48 2.79 -10.61 -3.74
C HIS A 48 4.25 -10.93 -4.03
N ASP A 49 5.16 -10.51 -3.16
CA ASP A 49 6.58 -10.80 -3.24
C ASP A 49 7.18 -10.98 -1.84
N ARG A 50 8.36 -11.61 -1.76
CA ARG A 50 9.04 -11.89 -0.49
C ARG A 50 9.63 -10.62 0.10
N THR A 51 9.51 -10.42 1.41
CA THR A 51 10.03 -9.21 2.08
C THR A 51 11.53 -9.01 1.90
N GLU A 52 12.30 -10.06 1.66
CA GLU A 52 13.73 -9.99 1.34
C GLU A 52 14.03 -9.29 0.00
N ASN A 53 13.05 -9.21 -0.90
CA ASN A 53 13.14 -8.47 -2.16
C ASN A 53 12.78 -6.98 -1.98
N TRP A 54 12.29 -6.57 -0.80
CA TRP A 54 12.11 -5.16 -0.47
C TRP A 54 13.46 -4.46 -0.42
N ASN A 55 13.62 -3.40 -1.21
CA ASN A 55 14.90 -2.71 -1.37
C ASN A 55 14.71 -1.18 -1.29
N HIS A 56 15.82 -0.47 -1.46
CA HIS A 56 15.86 0.97 -1.32
C HIS A 56 15.00 1.74 -2.34
N ASP A 57 14.77 1.19 -3.54
CA ASP A 57 13.92 1.82 -4.54
C ASP A 57 12.44 1.69 -4.18
N HIS A 58 12.02 0.54 -3.64
CA HIS A 58 10.67 0.36 -3.08
C HIS A 58 10.41 1.34 -1.93
N TYR A 59 11.38 1.48 -1.02
CA TYR A 59 11.32 2.48 0.05
C TYR A 59 11.14 3.90 -0.49
N LYS A 60 11.95 4.32 -1.47
CA LYS A 60 11.86 5.67 -2.07
C LYS A 60 10.49 5.93 -2.67
N ILE A 61 9.92 4.98 -3.40
CA ILE A 61 8.60 5.13 -4.00
C ILE A 61 7.53 5.29 -2.91
N ALA A 62 7.55 4.42 -1.90
CA ALA A 62 6.61 4.51 -0.78
C ALA A 62 6.75 5.83 -0.01
N LYS A 63 7.98 6.28 0.23
CA LYS A 63 8.25 7.53 0.94
C LYS A 63 7.78 8.75 0.14
N ASN A 64 8.07 8.80 -1.15
CA ASN A 64 7.58 9.85 -2.05
C ASN A 64 6.05 9.90 -2.06
N TYR A 65 5.37 8.75 -2.14
CA TYR A 65 3.92 8.68 -2.07
C TYR A 65 3.36 9.23 -0.75
N LEU A 66 3.99 8.87 0.38
CA LEU A 66 3.59 9.35 1.69
C LEU A 66 3.71 10.87 1.81
N ASP A 67 4.77 11.44 1.25
CA ASP A 67 5.00 12.89 1.22
C ASP A 67 3.98 13.59 0.30
N GLU A 68 3.58 12.98 -0.82
CA GLU A 68 2.47 13.45 -1.67
C GLU A 68 1.13 13.47 -0.89
N CYS A 69 0.82 12.42 -0.14
CA CYS A 69 -0.39 12.36 0.71
C CYS A 69 -0.41 13.44 1.79
N ALA A 70 0.75 13.84 2.31
CA ALA A 70 0.83 14.92 3.28
C ALA A 70 0.33 16.25 2.70
N GLY A 71 0.51 16.47 1.40
CA GLY A 71 0.00 17.65 0.68
C GLY A 71 -1.52 17.62 0.41
N LEU A 72 -2.14 16.45 0.45
CA LEU A 72 -3.57 16.25 0.14
C LEU A 72 -4.49 16.34 1.37
N GLY A 73 -3.92 16.37 2.57
CA GLY A 73 -4.69 16.45 3.82
C GLY A 73 -5.21 15.10 4.32
N ASP A 74 -4.76 13.99 3.76
CA ASP A 74 -5.14 12.64 4.17
C ASP A 74 -4.91 12.41 5.67
N SER A 75 -5.90 11.77 6.30
CA SER A 75 -5.81 11.28 7.67
C SER A 75 -4.70 10.22 7.81
N ALA A 76 -4.30 9.94 9.06
CA ALA A 76 -3.32 8.89 9.32
C ALA A 76 -3.80 7.50 8.85
N GLN A 77 -5.11 7.25 8.91
CA GLN A 77 -5.70 5.97 8.50
C GLN A 77 -5.70 5.83 6.97
N GLU A 78 -6.08 6.89 6.25
CA GLU A 78 -6.01 6.92 4.78
C GLU A 78 -4.57 6.74 4.30
N LYS A 79 -3.60 7.43 4.92
CA LYS A 79 -2.17 7.23 4.63
C LYS A 79 -1.73 5.79 4.85
N LYS A 80 -2.10 5.15 5.96
CA LYS A 80 -1.76 3.74 6.21
C LYS A 80 -2.36 2.81 5.16
N PHE A 81 -3.62 3.01 4.79
CA PHE A 81 -4.25 2.20 3.74
C PHE A 81 -3.62 2.44 2.38
N ASN A 82 -3.36 3.69 2.03
CA ASN A 82 -2.65 4.06 0.82
C ASN A 82 -1.29 3.35 0.73
N LEU A 83 -0.49 3.40 1.80
CA LEU A 83 0.82 2.76 1.83
C LEU A 83 0.70 1.23 1.74
N LEU A 84 -0.32 0.63 2.36
CA LEU A 84 -0.62 -0.81 2.19
C LEU A 84 -0.86 -1.17 0.72
N VAL A 85 -1.67 -0.36 0.00
CA VAL A 85 -1.96 -0.60 -1.42
C VAL A 85 -0.72 -0.37 -2.29
N ILE A 86 0.02 0.72 -2.06
CA ILE A 86 1.28 0.99 -2.77
C ILE A 86 2.26 -0.16 -2.59
N GLY A 87 2.39 -0.68 -1.37
CA GLY A 87 3.14 -1.89 -1.08
C GLY A 87 2.73 -3.07 -1.96
N ALA A 88 1.43 -3.38 -2.00
CA ALA A 88 0.90 -4.49 -2.79
C ALA A 88 1.15 -4.32 -4.29
N LEU A 89 0.98 -3.11 -4.83
CA LEU A 89 1.29 -2.79 -6.23
C LEU A 89 2.77 -2.99 -6.53
N LEU A 90 3.67 -2.55 -5.64
CA LEU A 90 5.11 -2.78 -5.76
C LEU A 90 5.45 -4.28 -5.74
N GLY A 91 4.80 -5.07 -4.87
CA GLY A 91 4.99 -6.52 -4.82
C GLY A 91 4.50 -7.23 -6.09
N LEU A 92 3.35 -6.81 -6.63
CA LEU A 92 2.84 -7.30 -7.91
C LEU A 92 3.79 -6.98 -9.07
N TYR A 93 4.33 -5.76 -9.10
CA TYR A 93 5.24 -5.32 -10.14
C TYR A 93 6.61 -6.02 -10.03
N SER A 94 7.19 -6.07 -8.83
CA SER A 94 8.46 -6.75 -8.54
C SER A 94 8.42 -8.24 -8.88
N SER A 95 7.29 -8.91 -8.62
CA SER A 95 7.09 -10.33 -8.96
C SER A 95 6.72 -10.58 -10.43
N GLY A 96 6.62 -9.54 -11.26
CA GLY A 96 6.27 -9.64 -12.68
C GLY A 96 4.81 -10.03 -12.96
N LYS A 97 3.93 -9.94 -11.96
CA LYS A 97 2.49 -10.25 -12.11
C LYS A 97 1.72 -9.14 -12.82
N ILE A 98 2.24 -7.92 -12.75
CA ILE A 98 1.75 -6.75 -13.49
C ILE A 98 2.92 -6.05 -14.17
N ASP A 99 2.64 -5.39 -15.30
CA ASP A 99 3.59 -4.53 -15.97
C ASP A 99 3.49 -3.07 -15.48
N GLU A 100 4.33 -2.19 -16.03
CA GLU A 100 4.36 -0.78 -15.67
C GLU A 100 3.02 -0.07 -15.95
N LYS A 101 2.33 -0.46 -17.03
CA LYS A 101 1.06 0.14 -17.41
C LYS A 101 0.00 -0.13 -16.34
N ILE A 102 -0.15 -1.40 -15.94
CA ILE A 102 -1.11 -1.80 -14.92
C ILE A 102 -0.74 -1.21 -13.54
N TYR A 103 0.56 -1.18 -13.20
CA TYR A 103 1.04 -0.51 -11.99
C TYR A 103 0.61 0.96 -11.93
N ARG A 104 0.84 1.72 -13.02
CA ARG A 104 0.44 3.13 -13.12
C ARG A 104 -1.07 3.33 -13.02
N ILE A 105 -1.86 2.43 -13.62
CA ILE A 105 -3.33 2.48 -13.49
C ILE A 105 -3.74 2.29 -12.03
N GLY A 106 -3.17 1.29 -11.33
CA GLY A 106 -3.45 1.07 -9.90
C GLY A 106 -3.14 2.30 -9.04
N TYR A 107 -2.01 2.96 -9.30
CA TYR A 107 -1.63 4.21 -8.64
C TYR A 107 -2.66 5.33 -8.85
N ILE A 108 -3.16 5.49 -10.08
CA ILE A 108 -4.14 6.53 -10.43
C ILE A 108 -5.52 6.24 -9.81
N LEU A 109 -5.91 4.97 -9.69
CA LEU A 109 -7.21 4.57 -9.16
C LEU A 109 -7.30 4.68 -7.63
N LEU A 110 -6.17 4.55 -6.93
CA LEU A 110 -6.12 4.48 -5.47
C LEU A 110 -6.81 5.67 -4.77
N PRO A 111 -6.55 6.96 -5.11
CA PRO A 111 -7.25 8.07 -4.47
C PRO A 111 -8.77 7.99 -4.61
N GLY A 112 -9.26 7.62 -5.80
CA GLY A 112 -10.70 7.46 -6.05
C GLY A 112 -11.31 6.33 -5.21
N PHE A 113 -10.58 5.22 -5.04
CA PHE A 113 -11.00 4.13 -4.17
C PHE A 113 -11.07 4.57 -2.71
N VAL A 114 -10.04 5.25 -2.20
CA VAL A 114 -10.03 5.75 -0.81
C VAL A 114 -11.13 6.75 -0.58
N MET A 115 -11.39 7.70 -1.50
CA MET A 115 -12.50 8.64 -1.38
C MET A 115 -13.87 7.93 -1.34
N ALA A 116 -14.07 6.90 -2.16
CA ALA A 116 -15.30 6.12 -2.15
C ALA A 116 -15.49 5.32 -0.85
N LYS A 117 -14.39 4.87 -0.23
CA LYS A 117 -14.40 4.20 1.08
C LYS A 117 -14.34 5.16 2.26
N GLY A 118 -13.92 6.41 2.06
CA GLY A 118 -13.72 7.49 3.04
C GLY A 118 -14.88 7.66 4.03
N GLY A 119 -16.11 7.47 3.54
CA GLY A 119 -17.31 7.50 4.37
C GLY A 119 -17.46 6.33 5.36
N ALA A 120 -16.80 5.20 5.12
CA ALA A 120 -16.85 3.97 5.92
C ALA A 120 -15.59 3.74 6.79
N VAL A 121 -14.56 4.58 6.65
CA VAL A 121 -13.28 4.46 7.37
C VAL A 121 -13.39 4.90 8.82
N ASN A 122 -14.30 5.83 9.11
CA ASN A 122 -14.57 6.36 10.45
C ASN A 122 -15.34 5.39 11.37
N GLU A 123 -15.67 4.19 10.90
CA GLU A 123 -16.49 3.20 11.63
C GLU A 123 -15.70 1.94 12.04
N LEU A 124 -14.38 1.89 11.77
CA LEU A 124 -13.47 0.80 12.16
C LEU A 124 -12.52 1.23 13.27
#